data_AF-A0A4T0UYR1-F1
#
_entry.id   AF-A0A4T0UYR1-F1
#
_cell.length_a   1.000
_cell.length_b   1.000
_cell.length_c   1.000
_cell.angle_alpha   90.00
_cell.angle_beta   90.00
_cell.angle_gamma   90.00
#
_symmetry.space_group_name_H-M   'P 1'
#
loop_
_entity.id
_entity.type
_entity.pdbx_description
1 polymer ?
#
loop_
_entity_poly.entity_id
_entity_poly.type
_entity_poly.pdbx_seq_one_letter_code
_entity_poly.pdbx_strand_id
1 'polypeptide(L)'
;MCGPDRDWLPASVQPTPGPHREGARAFPRRALLDRHGRRTRSIQPNHQKPEALARRSRRGRHRRNRRAARRGAARGAVPRPAQRHDQRHPGPTTEEEPVSQLPIRNEAAPIGAFVRQHLPQILAYCQANPEEFANLQDREYCLTNFRQSYAVLRARTGESKPSKCWAAKSSGPFSDAGYWVTSEWVSNLHTAHFIVYLISKGIEPIGVSEDFIAWAQETVDEFGTTSAAPGGARYRSTALGVAQNALVRYLLSNLPYETFAQDDWEAVKARDFGGTCAYCGETKKTTIDHAVPINRIHLGEHRLGNLVPACGSCNGRKSNTTYTEFLETFYAADPEQARMRIGDLDTHAAKHDYQPIEDHEGVRPIIEEARAKLAEVASLYLDRINEQLAQQRGC
;
A
#
# COMPACT_ATOMS: atom_id res chain seq x y z
N MET A 1 -37.32 14.77 57.31
CA MET A 1 -35.96 14.24 57.56
C MET A 1 -35.03 14.93 56.59
N CYS A 2 -34.01 15.62 57.12
CA CYS A 2 -32.93 16.35 56.42
C CYS A 2 -32.20 15.45 55.40
N GLY A 3 -31.55 15.87 54.31
CA GLY A 3 -31.18 17.14 53.66
C GLY A 3 -30.34 16.77 52.40
N PRO A 4 -29.98 17.70 51.50
CA PRO A 4 -29.21 17.42 50.27
C PRO A 4 -27.72 17.79 50.41
N ASP A 5 -26.78 17.12 49.71
CA ASP A 5 -25.49 17.71 49.32
C ASP A 5 -24.53 16.80 48.50
N ARG A 6 -23.97 17.40 47.43
CA ARG A 6 -22.56 17.45 46.98
C ARG A 6 -21.84 16.26 46.30
N ASP A 7 -21.51 16.51 45.02
CA ASP A 7 -20.16 16.60 44.42
C ASP A 7 -18.99 15.87 45.11
N TRP A 8 -18.36 14.94 44.39
CA TRP A 8 -16.94 14.60 44.57
C TRP A 8 -16.24 14.34 43.21
N LEU A 9 -15.30 15.23 42.91
CA LEU A 9 -14.25 15.12 41.88
C LEU A 9 -13.04 14.33 42.42
N PRO A 10 -12.09 13.88 41.56
CA PRO A 10 -11.15 12.81 41.87
C PRO A 10 -9.88 13.26 42.61
N ALA A 11 -9.25 12.28 43.27
CA ALA A 11 -8.05 12.41 44.09
C ALA A 11 -6.80 12.77 43.27
N SER A 12 -6.01 13.69 43.83
CA SER A 12 -4.69 14.13 43.39
C SER A 12 -3.60 13.25 43.99
N VAL A 13 -2.70 12.76 43.14
CA VAL A 13 -1.49 12.01 43.54
C VAL A 13 -0.33 12.99 43.68
N GLN A 14 0.30 13.03 44.86
CA GLN A 14 1.53 13.79 45.10
C GLN A 14 2.80 12.94 44.88
N PRO A 15 3.91 13.54 44.43
CA PRO A 15 5.17 12.84 44.19
C PRO A 15 6.04 12.71 45.46
N THR A 16 6.78 11.60 45.55
CA THR A 16 7.73 11.28 46.63
C THR A 16 9.13 11.90 46.39
N PRO A 17 9.90 12.20 47.45
CA PRO A 17 11.21 12.85 47.34
C PRO A 17 12.36 11.84 47.11
N GLY A 18 13.31 12.22 46.26
CA GLY A 18 14.59 11.52 46.04
C GLY A 18 15.72 11.99 46.98
N PRO A 19 16.86 11.28 47.03
CA PRO A 19 17.97 11.62 47.93
C PRO A 19 18.97 12.61 47.33
N HIS A 20 19.49 13.49 48.19
CA HIS A 20 20.54 14.48 47.94
C HIS A 20 21.91 13.84 47.63
N ARG A 21 22.65 14.42 46.67
CA ARG A 21 24.10 14.67 46.79
C ARG A 21 24.52 15.93 46.04
N GLU A 22 25.39 16.70 46.71
CA GLU A 22 25.94 18.01 46.35
C GLU A 22 27.02 17.95 45.26
N GLY A 23 27.24 19.08 44.58
CA GLY A 23 28.42 19.29 43.75
C GLY A 23 28.26 20.36 42.68
N ALA A 24 28.24 21.64 43.09
CA ALA A 24 28.19 22.80 42.20
C ALA A 24 29.43 22.95 41.30
N ARG A 25 29.23 23.47 40.07
CA ARG A 25 30.01 24.58 39.48
C ARG A 25 29.36 25.07 38.18
N ALA A 26 28.87 26.32 38.22
CA ALA A 26 28.40 27.07 37.07
C ALA A 26 29.55 27.91 36.48
N PHE A 27 29.61 28.03 35.15
CA PHE A 27 30.32 29.08 34.40
C PHE A 27 29.66 29.25 33.01
N PRO A 28 29.81 30.40 32.33
CA PRO A 28 28.66 31.19 31.87
C PRO A 28 28.49 31.17 30.34
N ARG A 29 27.29 31.50 29.88
CA ARG A 29 26.99 31.78 28.47
C ARG A 29 27.72 33.05 28.02
N ARG A 30 28.64 32.93 27.08
CA ARG A 30 29.27 34.06 26.40
C ARG A 30 28.57 34.31 25.07
N ALA A 31 28.07 35.53 24.91
CA ALA A 31 27.64 36.09 23.63
C ALA A 31 28.85 36.30 22.71
N LEU A 32 28.66 36.10 21.41
CA LEU A 32 29.61 36.46 20.34
C LEU A 32 28.81 37.05 19.16
N LEU A 33 28.86 38.38 19.05
CA LEU A 33 28.85 39.13 17.79
C LEU A 33 30.32 39.29 17.38
N ASP A 34 30.78 39.49 16.16
CA ASP A 34 30.32 39.46 14.76
C ASP A 34 31.64 39.51 13.94
N ARG A 35 31.65 39.09 12.68
CA ARG A 35 32.56 39.60 11.63
C ARG A 35 32.20 38.91 10.32
N HIS A 36 31.19 39.41 9.64
CA HIS A 36 31.27 39.81 8.23
C HIS A 36 29.92 40.37 7.80
N GLY A 37 29.77 41.69 7.96
CA GLY A 37 28.65 42.44 7.41
C GLY A 37 28.45 42.13 5.93
N ARG A 38 27.31 41.56 5.58
CA ARG A 38 26.69 41.68 4.26
C ARG A 38 25.19 41.46 4.37
N ARG A 39 24.46 42.48 3.92
CA ARG A 39 23.00 42.62 3.93
C ARG A 39 22.33 41.45 3.22
N THR A 40 21.29 40.88 3.83
CA THR A 40 20.32 40.01 3.15
C THR A 40 19.48 40.88 2.21
N ARG A 41 19.64 40.69 0.90
CA ARG A 41 18.68 41.20 -0.10
C ARG A 41 17.61 40.15 -0.32
N SER A 42 16.37 40.56 -0.05
CA SER A 42 15.14 40.02 -0.63
C SER A 42 15.28 39.89 -2.15
N ILE A 43 15.01 38.71 -2.70
CA ILE A 43 14.74 38.51 -4.13
C ILE A 43 13.59 37.49 -4.26
N GLN A 44 12.49 37.99 -4.83
CA GLN A 44 11.32 37.28 -5.32
C GLN A 44 11.64 36.32 -6.49
N PRO A 45 10.77 35.36 -6.82
CA PRO A 45 11.06 34.30 -7.77
C PRO A 45 11.00 34.82 -9.20
N ASN A 46 11.97 34.44 -10.05
CA ASN A 46 11.84 34.66 -11.49
C ASN A 46 11.93 33.35 -12.27
N HIS A 47 10.88 33.14 -13.06
CA HIS A 47 10.81 32.21 -14.17
C HIS A 47 11.94 32.49 -15.16
N GLN A 48 12.56 31.43 -15.71
CA GLN A 48 12.78 31.24 -17.15
C GLN A 48 13.60 29.96 -17.40
N LYS A 49 13.10 29.14 -18.33
CA LYS A 49 13.85 28.06 -19.00
C LYS A 49 15.03 28.65 -19.79
N PRO A 50 16.00 27.80 -20.17
CA PRO A 50 16.18 27.64 -21.61
C PRO A 50 16.32 26.18 -22.06
N GLU A 51 15.77 25.94 -23.24
CA GLU A 51 16.06 24.82 -24.13
C GLU A 51 17.43 25.03 -24.80
N ALA A 52 18.20 23.97 -25.01
CA ALA A 52 18.90 23.69 -26.28
C ALA A 52 19.71 22.38 -26.24
N LEU A 53 19.38 21.52 -27.21
CA LEU A 53 20.23 20.64 -28.04
C LEU A 53 21.60 20.17 -27.51
N ALA A 54 21.80 18.84 -27.53
CA ALA A 54 22.91 18.24 -28.27
C ALA A 54 22.68 16.76 -28.62
N ARG A 55 23.09 16.43 -29.83
CA ARG A 55 22.96 15.15 -30.55
C ARG A 55 24.06 14.15 -30.16
N ARG A 56 23.73 12.86 -30.33
CA ARG A 56 24.60 11.72 -30.75
C ARG A 56 25.87 11.41 -29.93
N SER A 57 25.97 10.18 -29.42
CA SER A 57 26.88 9.20 -30.03
C SER A 57 26.54 7.76 -29.62
N ARG A 58 26.38 6.88 -30.63
CA ARG A 58 26.49 5.43 -30.53
C ARG A 58 27.95 5.06 -30.75
N ARG A 59 28.62 4.45 -29.77
CA ARG A 59 29.77 3.53 -29.87
C ARG A 59 29.72 2.70 -28.58
N GLY A 60 29.48 1.39 -28.56
CA GLY A 60 30.21 0.35 -29.28
C GLY A 60 31.43 -0.07 -28.44
N ARG A 61 31.28 -1.06 -27.55
CA ARG A 61 32.40 -1.88 -27.05
C ARG A 61 31.97 -3.31 -26.78
N HIS A 62 32.41 -4.18 -27.68
CA HIS A 62 32.70 -5.58 -27.42
C HIS A 62 33.82 -5.72 -26.38
N ARG A 63 33.69 -6.69 -25.47
CA ARG A 63 34.74 -7.62 -25.01
C ARG A 63 34.04 -8.77 -24.26
N ARG A 64 33.93 -9.94 -24.91
CA ARG A 64 34.76 -11.14 -24.68
C ARG A 64 34.70 -11.64 -23.22
N ASN A 65 34.06 -12.80 -23.03
CA ASN A 65 34.61 -13.83 -22.15
C ASN A 65 34.40 -15.21 -22.76
N ARG A 66 35.52 -15.90 -22.98
CA ARG A 66 35.66 -17.31 -23.31
C ARG A 66 36.22 -18.02 -22.07
N ARG A 67 35.92 -19.31 -21.99
CA ARG A 67 36.42 -20.40 -21.12
C ARG A 67 35.47 -20.69 -19.94
N ALA A 68 34.71 -21.77 -19.96
CA ALA A 68 34.99 -23.21 -20.11
C ALA A 68 35.15 -23.92 -18.76
N ALA A 69 34.10 -24.69 -18.44
CA ALA A 69 34.08 -26.06 -17.96
C ALA A 69 35.00 -26.45 -16.79
N ARG A 70 34.37 -27.00 -15.74
CA ARG A 70 34.74 -28.30 -15.16
C ARG A 70 33.52 -29.01 -14.57
N ARG A 71 33.52 -30.33 -14.78
CA ARG A 71 32.51 -31.36 -14.47
C ARG A 71 32.79 -32.01 -13.12
N GLY A 72 31.77 -32.68 -12.57
CA GLY A 72 31.84 -33.75 -11.54
C GLY A 72 30.66 -33.62 -10.58
N ALA A 73 29.52 -34.32 -10.70
CA ALA A 73 29.20 -35.76 -10.72
C ALA A 73 29.10 -36.42 -9.32
N ALA A 74 28.00 -37.18 -9.15
CA ALA A 74 27.66 -38.21 -8.13
C ALA A 74 27.11 -37.72 -6.77
N ARG A 75 25.80 -37.90 -6.47
CA ARG A 75 25.04 -39.12 -6.04
C ARG A 75 25.21 -39.44 -4.55
N GLY A 76 24.09 -39.48 -3.82
CA GLY A 76 23.98 -40.09 -2.49
C GLY A 76 22.59 -39.87 -1.88
N ALA A 77 21.85 -40.95 -1.65
CA ALA A 77 20.45 -40.97 -1.22
C ALA A 77 20.27 -41.14 0.31
N VAL A 78 19.27 -40.43 0.84
CA VAL A 78 18.22 -40.74 1.87
C VAL A 78 18.33 -42.12 2.58
N PRO A 79 18.14 -42.24 3.94
CA PRO A 79 16.79 -42.22 4.51
C PRO A 79 16.51 -41.58 5.89
N ARG A 80 15.25 -41.17 6.01
CA ARG A 80 14.46 -40.78 7.19
C ARG A 80 14.31 -41.92 8.22
N PRO A 81 13.96 -41.58 9.45
CA PRO A 81 12.84 -42.19 10.18
C PRO A 81 11.96 -41.11 10.83
N ALA A 82 10.80 -41.31 11.42
CA ALA A 82 9.69 -42.27 11.31
C ALA A 82 8.53 -41.53 12.01
N GLN A 83 7.33 -41.67 11.46
CA GLN A 83 6.10 -41.09 11.98
C GLN A 83 5.75 -41.67 13.36
N ARG A 84 5.30 -40.82 14.29
CA ARG A 84 4.49 -41.25 15.43
C ARG A 84 3.07 -40.75 15.21
N HIS A 85 2.17 -41.72 15.07
CA HIS A 85 0.73 -41.53 15.21
C HIS A 85 0.42 -41.16 16.67
N ASP A 86 -0.32 -40.08 16.89
CA ASP A 86 -1.12 -39.91 18.10
C ASP A 86 -2.59 -39.76 17.67
N GLN A 87 -3.40 -40.71 18.11
CA GLN A 87 -4.83 -40.76 17.89
C GLN A 87 -5.52 -39.91 18.96
N ARG A 88 -6.32 -38.92 18.57
CA ARG A 88 -7.29 -38.29 19.47
C ARG A 88 -8.66 -38.25 18.81
N HIS A 89 -9.62 -38.77 19.57
CA HIS A 89 -11.05 -38.81 19.25
C HIS A 89 -11.68 -37.40 19.24
N PRO A 90 -12.80 -37.20 18.50
CA PRO A 90 -13.48 -35.91 18.42
C PRO A 90 -14.46 -35.72 19.59
N GLY A 91 -14.46 -34.52 20.18
CA GLY A 91 -15.48 -33.99 21.09
C GLY A 91 -16.35 -32.94 20.37
N PRO A 92 -17.50 -32.54 20.94
CA PRO A 92 -18.72 -32.27 20.20
C PRO A 92 -18.74 -30.93 19.46
N THR A 93 -19.42 -30.98 18.32
CA THR A 93 -19.80 -29.87 17.45
C THR A 93 -20.66 -28.85 18.20
N THR A 94 -20.09 -27.69 18.50
CA THR A 94 -20.85 -26.44 18.60
C THR A 94 -21.02 -25.90 17.20
N GLU A 95 -22.27 -25.82 16.74
CA GLU A 95 -22.66 -25.13 15.52
C GLU A 95 -22.28 -23.65 15.66
N GLU A 96 -21.16 -23.26 15.06
CA GLU A 96 -20.81 -21.87 14.82
C GLU A 96 -21.58 -21.39 13.58
N GLU A 97 -22.42 -20.38 13.76
CA GLU A 97 -22.99 -19.62 12.65
C GLU A 97 -21.87 -19.01 11.80
N PRO A 98 -22.00 -18.97 10.45
CA PRO A 98 -20.93 -18.47 9.60
C PRO A 98 -20.84 -16.94 9.75
N VAL A 99 -19.88 -16.50 10.56
CA VAL A 99 -19.29 -15.16 10.46
C VAL A 99 -18.82 -15.00 9.02
N SER A 100 -19.35 -14.00 8.30
CA SER A 100 -19.04 -13.71 6.91
C SER A 100 -17.57 -13.34 6.73
N GLN A 101 -16.72 -14.36 6.68
CA GLN A 101 -15.34 -14.26 6.25
C GLN A 101 -15.37 -14.09 4.73
N LEU A 102 -15.27 -12.85 4.23
CA LEU A 102 -15.01 -12.61 2.82
C LEU A 102 -13.71 -13.36 2.46
N PRO A 103 -13.76 -14.41 1.63
CA PRO A 103 -12.56 -15.18 1.34
C PRO A 103 -11.63 -14.32 0.49
N ILE A 104 -10.37 -14.19 0.93
CA ILE A 104 -9.29 -13.75 0.04
C ILE A 104 -9.06 -14.90 -0.95
N ARG A 105 -9.76 -14.87 -2.09
CA ARG A 105 -9.54 -15.83 -3.18
C ARG A 105 -9.03 -15.10 -4.41
N ASN A 106 -7.79 -15.44 -4.75
CA ASN A 106 -6.99 -14.97 -5.87
C ASN A 106 -7.40 -15.70 -7.17
N GLU A 107 -8.72 -15.87 -7.41
CA GLU A 107 -9.24 -16.65 -8.56
C GLU A 107 -9.24 -15.82 -9.86
N ALA A 108 -9.57 -14.53 -9.77
CA ALA A 108 -9.37 -13.60 -10.88
C ALA A 108 -7.90 -13.15 -10.95
N ALA A 109 -7.37 -13.04 -12.17
CA ALA A 109 -6.11 -12.33 -12.39
C ALA A 109 -6.16 -10.93 -11.74
N PRO A 110 -5.02 -10.32 -11.34
CA PRO A 110 -5.00 -8.97 -10.83
C PRO A 110 -5.86 -8.06 -11.71
N ILE A 111 -6.76 -7.26 -11.14
CA ILE A 111 -7.84 -6.61 -11.90
C ILE A 111 -7.36 -5.86 -13.14
N GLY A 112 -6.18 -5.23 -13.11
CA GLY A 112 -5.60 -4.59 -14.28
C GLY A 112 -5.20 -5.55 -15.42
N ALA A 113 -4.84 -6.79 -15.13
CA ALA A 113 -4.67 -7.87 -16.11
C ALA A 113 -6.02 -8.43 -16.56
N PHE A 114 -6.96 -8.60 -15.64
CA PHE A 114 -8.32 -9.06 -15.93
C PHE A 114 -9.07 -8.13 -16.90
N VAL A 115 -8.98 -6.81 -16.68
CA VAL A 115 -9.52 -5.78 -17.58
C VAL A 115 -8.87 -5.86 -18.96
N ARG A 116 -7.55 -6.08 -19.05
CA ARG A 116 -6.86 -6.23 -20.34
C ARG A 116 -7.32 -7.48 -21.09
N GLN A 117 -7.57 -8.58 -20.38
CA GLN A 117 -8.03 -9.83 -20.97
C GLN A 117 -9.42 -9.71 -21.61
N HIS A 118 -10.31 -8.91 -21.00
CA HIS A 118 -11.70 -8.73 -21.47
C HIS A 118 -11.90 -7.52 -22.40
N LEU A 119 -10.88 -6.69 -22.56
CA LEU A 119 -10.96 -5.49 -23.39
C LEU A 119 -11.40 -5.78 -24.84
N PRO A 120 -10.94 -6.85 -25.53
CA PRO A 120 -11.41 -7.17 -26.87
C PRO A 120 -12.94 -7.40 -26.95
N GLN A 121 -13.52 -8.14 -26.01
CA GLN A 121 -14.95 -8.45 -25.94
C GLN A 121 -15.76 -7.19 -25.62
N ILE A 122 -15.27 -6.35 -24.70
CA ILE A 122 -15.91 -5.07 -24.38
C ILE A 122 -15.92 -4.15 -25.62
N LEU A 123 -14.80 -4.09 -26.35
CA LEU A 123 -14.73 -3.29 -27.57
C LEU A 123 -15.66 -3.85 -28.67
N ALA A 124 -15.78 -5.17 -28.79
CA ALA A 124 -16.75 -5.78 -29.72
C ALA A 124 -18.20 -5.47 -29.31
N TYR A 125 -18.53 -5.52 -28.01
CA TYR A 125 -19.83 -5.12 -27.50
C TYR A 125 -20.13 -3.64 -27.81
N CYS A 126 -19.14 -2.75 -27.58
CA CYS A 126 -19.24 -1.34 -27.93
C CYS A 126 -19.52 -1.14 -29.42
N GLN A 127 -18.95 -1.97 -30.32
CA GLN A 127 -19.20 -1.89 -31.78
C GLN A 127 -20.67 -2.08 -32.12
N ALA A 128 -21.33 -3.01 -31.45
CA ALA A 128 -22.76 -3.24 -31.60
C ALA A 128 -23.62 -2.21 -30.84
N ASN A 129 -23.06 -1.57 -29.79
CA ASN A 129 -23.75 -0.67 -28.88
C ASN A 129 -22.92 0.61 -28.65
N PRO A 130 -22.90 1.56 -29.61
CA PRO A 130 -22.03 2.76 -29.55
C PRO A 130 -22.26 3.65 -28.32
N GLU A 131 -23.46 3.64 -27.75
CA GLU A 131 -23.80 4.31 -26.50
C GLU A 131 -22.96 3.79 -25.32
N GLU A 132 -22.63 2.49 -25.30
CA GLU A 132 -21.78 1.93 -24.26
C GLU A 132 -20.35 2.48 -24.36
N PHE A 133 -19.87 2.74 -25.56
CA PHE A 133 -18.58 3.39 -25.76
C PHE A 133 -18.56 4.82 -25.21
N ALA A 134 -19.69 5.55 -25.31
CA ALA A 134 -19.85 6.86 -24.68
C ALA A 134 -19.92 6.73 -23.15
N ASN A 135 -20.66 5.75 -22.63
CA ASN A 135 -20.76 5.46 -21.20
C ASN A 135 -19.39 5.15 -20.58
N LEU A 136 -18.55 4.34 -21.24
CA LEU A 136 -17.20 4.02 -20.76
C LEU A 136 -16.22 5.21 -20.82
N GLN A 137 -16.57 6.28 -21.53
CA GLN A 137 -15.87 7.57 -21.51
C GLN A 137 -16.42 8.54 -20.46
N ASP A 138 -17.64 8.31 -19.99
CA ASP A 138 -18.29 9.13 -18.99
C ASP A 138 -17.81 8.78 -17.58
N ARG A 139 -17.39 9.81 -16.85
CA ARG A 139 -16.84 9.64 -15.51
C ARG A 139 -17.90 9.19 -14.49
N GLU A 140 -19.11 9.70 -14.59
CA GLU A 140 -20.18 9.41 -13.62
C GLU A 140 -20.70 7.99 -13.81
N TYR A 141 -20.88 7.56 -15.06
CA TYR A 141 -21.13 6.18 -15.42
C TYR A 141 -20.04 5.25 -14.89
N CYS A 142 -18.76 5.60 -15.09
CA CYS A 142 -17.67 4.75 -14.62
C CYS A 142 -17.57 4.68 -13.10
N LEU A 143 -17.87 5.78 -12.41
CA LEU A 143 -17.91 5.82 -10.95
C LEU A 143 -19.06 4.98 -10.38
N THR A 144 -20.18 4.93 -11.09
CA THR A 144 -21.37 4.17 -10.70
C THR A 144 -21.19 2.68 -10.99
N ASN A 145 -20.73 2.32 -12.19
CA ASN A 145 -20.67 0.92 -12.61
C ASN A 145 -19.40 0.21 -12.15
N PHE A 146 -18.29 0.93 -11.95
CA PHE A 146 -16.99 0.35 -11.63
C PHE A 146 -16.36 0.86 -10.33
N ARG A 147 -17.00 1.80 -9.62
CA ARG A 147 -16.37 2.56 -8.52
C ARG A 147 -15.08 3.27 -8.97
N GLN A 148 -14.95 3.54 -10.27
CA GLN A 148 -13.75 4.09 -10.87
C GLN A 148 -13.91 5.59 -11.12
N SER A 149 -13.03 6.40 -10.52
CA SER A 149 -13.08 7.87 -10.64
C SER A 149 -12.60 8.41 -12.00
N TYR A 150 -12.04 7.55 -12.84
CA TYR A 150 -11.54 7.88 -14.16
C TYR A 150 -12.39 7.18 -15.23
N ALA A 151 -12.53 7.82 -16.39
CA ALA A 151 -13.10 7.15 -17.55
C ALA A 151 -12.33 5.84 -17.83
N VAL A 152 -13.06 4.75 -18.04
CA VAL A 152 -12.45 3.44 -18.32
C VAL A 152 -11.75 3.47 -19.67
N LEU A 153 -12.40 4.05 -20.67
CA LEU A 153 -11.86 4.25 -22.01
C LEU A 153 -11.76 5.74 -22.32
N ARG A 154 -10.74 6.13 -23.08
CA ARG A 154 -10.64 7.46 -23.68
C ARG A 154 -10.05 7.34 -25.07
N ALA A 155 -10.69 7.93 -26.08
CA ALA A 155 -10.14 7.96 -27.43
C ALA A 155 -8.77 8.66 -27.46
N ARG A 156 -7.83 8.14 -28.26
CA ARG A 156 -6.49 8.75 -28.42
C ARG A 156 -6.55 9.91 -29.40
N THR A 157 -6.99 11.07 -28.92
CA THR A 157 -6.92 12.33 -29.67
C THR A 157 -5.61 13.05 -29.35
N GLY A 158 -4.61 12.97 -30.23
CA GLY A 158 -3.45 13.91 -30.35
C GLY A 158 -2.55 14.25 -29.13
N GLU A 159 -2.88 13.85 -27.92
CA GLU A 159 -2.22 14.29 -26.69
C GLU A 159 -1.25 13.23 -26.16
N SER A 160 -0.22 13.72 -25.45
CA SER A 160 0.65 12.90 -24.64
C SER A 160 -0.15 11.97 -23.72
N LYS A 161 0.35 10.75 -23.52
CA LYS A 161 -0.23 9.73 -22.63
C LYS A 161 -0.72 10.34 -21.30
N PRO A 162 -2.01 10.26 -20.96
CA PRO A 162 -2.51 10.65 -19.65
C PRO A 162 -1.79 9.87 -18.54
N SER A 163 -1.51 10.53 -17.42
CA SER A 163 -1.01 9.84 -16.23
C SER A 163 -1.99 8.74 -15.84
N LYS A 164 -1.49 7.57 -15.43
CA LYS A 164 -2.32 6.45 -14.95
C LYS A 164 -3.24 5.83 -16.00
N CYS A 165 -2.79 5.77 -17.25
CA CYS A 165 -3.42 4.98 -18.31
C CYS A 165 -2.39 4.04 -18.97
N TRP A 166 -2.85 3.05 -19.75
CA TRP A 166 -2.05 2.37 -20.76
C TRP A 166 -2.71 2.49 -22.14
N ALA A 167 -1.91 2.33 -23.21
CA ALA A 167 -2.43 2.33 -24.56
C ALA A 167 -3.01 0.96 -24.91
N ALA A 168 -4.21 0.94 -25.47
CA ALA A 168 -4.76 -0.20 -26.18
C ALA A 168 -4.85 0.14 -27.66
N LYS A 169 -4.34 -0.75 -28.52
CA LYS A 169 -4.53 -0.64 -29.97
C LYS A 169 -5.99 -1.00 -30.26
N SER A 170 -6.65 -0.24 -31.14
CA SER A 170 -7.88 -0.73 -31.75
C SER A 170 -7.52 -1.50 -33.01
N SER A 171 -8.31 -2.51 -33.32
CA SER A 171 -8.54 -2.98 -34.69
C SER A 171 -10.02 -2.76 -35.05
N GLY A 172 -10.65 -1.69 -34.53
CA GLY A 172 -12.11 -1.49 -34.55
C GLY A 172 -12.55 -0.06 -34.87
N PRO A 173 -13.85 0.17 -35.14
CA PRO A 173 -14.38 1.32 -35.87
C PRO A 173 -14.41 2.66 -35.11
N PHE A 174 -14.09 2.72 -33.81
CA PHE A 174 -14.21 3.98 -33.03
C PHE A 174 -12.94 4.84 -32.99
N SER A 175 -11.77 4.32 -33.36
CA SER A 175 -10.52 5.10 -33.38
C SER A 175 -9.40 4.35 -34.09
N ASP A 176 -8.88 4.95 -35.17
CA ASP A 176 -7.68 4.48 -35.88
C ASP A 176 -6.41 4.63 -35.01
N ALA A 177 -6.43 5.57 -34.06
CA ALA A 177 -5.31 5.84 -33.15
C ALA A 177 -5.32 4.94 -31.89
N GLY A 178 -6.40 4.22 -31.63
CA GLY A 178 -6.62 3.41 -30.43
C GLY A 178 -7.22 4.19 -29.25
N TYR A 179 -7.13 3.59 -28.05
CA TYR A 179 -7.71 4.13 -26.81
C TYR A 179 -6.70 4.12 -25.66
N TRP A 180 -6.88 5.04 -24.71
CA TRP A 180 -6.29 4.99 -23.39
C TRP A 180 -7.24 4.24 -22.45
N VAL A 181 -6.70 3.29 -21.69
CA VAL A 181 -7.45 2.59 -20.64
C VAL A 181 -6.87 2.97 -19.29
N THR A 182 -7.72 3.34 -18.33
CA THR A 182 -7.27 3.70 -16.98
C THR A 182 -6.52 2.56 -16.30
N SER A 183 -5.47 2.88 -15.55
CA SER A 183 -4.67 1.93 -14.77
C SER A 183 -4.98 1.88 -13.29
N GLU A 184 -5.99 2.61 -12.84
CA GLU A 184 -6.36 2.77 -11.43
C GLU A 184 -7.24 1.62 -10.91
N TRP A 185 -7.06 0.42 -11.47
CA TRP A 185 -7.74 -0.80 -11.04
C TRP A 185 -6.93 -1.43 -9.90
N VAL A 186 -7.37 -1.26 -8.65
CA VAL A 186 -6.54 -1.59 -7.48
C VAL A 186 -7.26 -2.32 -6.33
N SER A 187 -8.57 -2.60 -6.44
CA SER A 187 -9.35 -3.17 -5.33
C SER A 187 -10.19 -4.36 -5.74
N ASN A 188 -10.48 -5.24 -4.78
CA ASN A 188 -11.44 -6.35 -4.95
C ASN A 188 -12.83 -5.83 -5.29
N LEU A 189 -13.19 -4.65 -4.78
CA LEU A 189 -14.45 -3.99 -5.13
C LEU A 189 -14.50 -3.64 -6.62
N HIS A 190 -13.40 -3.15 -7.21
CA HIS A 190 -13.36 -2.96 -8.66
C HIS A 190 -13.50 -4.28 -9.42
N THR A 191 -12.93 -5.39 -8.90
CA THR A 191 -13.09 -6.72 -9.49
C THR A 191 -14.54 -7.17 -9.50
N ALA A 192 -15.23 -7.08 -8.35
CA ALA A 192 -16.64 -7.47 -8.23
C ALA A 192 -17.53 -6.66 -9.19
N HIS A 193 -17.38 -5.33 -9.19
CA HIS A 193 -18.12 -4.46 -10.09
C HIS A 193 -17.83 -4.73 -11.58
N PHE A 194 -16.57 -5.03 -11.92
CA PHE A 194 -16.21 -5.34 -13.30
C PHE A 194 -16.80 -6.69 -13.75
N ILE A 195 -16.86 -7.70 -12.88
CA ILE A 195 -17.51 -9.00 -13.16
C ILE A 195 -19.01 -8.79 -13.43
N VAL A 196 -19.70 -8.07 -12.53
CA VAL A 196 -21.14 -7.80 -12.69
C VAL A 196 -21.41 -7.00 -13.97
N TYR A 197 -20.54 -6.04 -14.29
CA TYR A 197 -20.61 -5.33 -15.57
C TYR A 197 -20.50 -6.28 -16.77
N LEU A 198 -19.50 -7.16 -16.82
CA LEU A 198 -19.33 -8.10 -17.94
C LEU A 198 -20.60 -8.94 -18.15
N ILE A 199 -21.13 -9.50 -17.06
CA ILE A 199 -22.36 -10.31 -17.07
C ILE A 199 -23.56 -9.48 -17.59
N SER A 200 -23.70 -8.23 -17.13
CA SER A 200 -24.79 -7.34 -17.61
C SER A 200 -24.75 -7.06 -19.10
N LYS A 201 -23.56 -7.18 -19.72
CA LYS A 201 -23.36 -7.01 -21.18
C LYS A 201 -23.39 -8.33 -21.94
N GLY A 202 -23.68 -9.44 -21.28
CA GLY A 202 -23.64 -10.79 -21.86
C GLY A 202 -22.23 -11.25 -22.21
N ILE A 203 -21.21 -10.71 -21.54
CA ILE A 203 -19.80 -11.09 -21.72
C ILE A 203 -19.41 -12.05 -20.60
N GLU A 204 -18.93 -13.24 -20.96
CA GLU A 204 -18.46 -14.24 -20.00
C GLU A 204 -17.17 -13.79 -19.28
N PRO A 205 -17.12 -13.78 -17.93
CA PRO A 205 -15.91 -13.50 -17.17
C PRO A 205 -14.94 -14.70 -17.21
N ILE A 206 -13.94 -14.63 -18.08
CA ILE A 206 -12.98 -15.71 -18.34
C ILE A 206 -12.13 -16.01 -17.10
N GLY A 207 -12.12 -17.28 -16.69
CA GLY A 207 -11.27 -17.75 -15.59
C GLY A 207 -11.85 -17.45 -14.20
N VAL A 208 -13.15 -17.19 -14.12
CA VAL A 208 -13.87 -16.93 -12.87
C VAL A 208 -14.87 -18.06 -12.62
N SER A 209 -14.88 -18.61 -11.40
CA SER A 209 -15.82 -19.67 -11.00
C SER A 209 -17.23 -19.13 -10.74
N GLU A 210 -18.24 -20.00 -10.74
CA GLU A 210 -19.63 -19.63 -10.38
C GLU A 210 -19.71 -19.07 -8.95
N ASP A 211 -19.00 -19.68 -8.00
CA ASP A 211 -18.90 -19.20 -6.61
C ASP A 211 -18.33 -17.78 -6.54
N PHE A 212 -17.34 -17.47 -7.36
CA PHE A 212 -16.73 -16.13 -7.39
C PHE A 212 -17.64 -15.11 -8.10
N ILE A 213 -18.47 -15.54 -9.04
CA ILE A 213 -19.53 -14.69 -9.62
C ILE A 213 -20.58 -14.37 -8.56
N ALA A 214 -21.03 -15.36 -7.79
CA ALA A 214 -21.98 -15.15 -6.69
C ALA A 214 -21.41 -14.16 -5.67
N TRP A 215 -20.16 -14.36 -5.25
CA TRP A 215 -19.44 -13.39 -4.40
C TRP A 215 -19.42 -11.98 -4.98
N ALA A 216 -19.17 -11.83 -6.28
CA ALA A 216 -19.13 -10.53 -6.93
C ALA A 216 -20.50 -9.84 -6.92
N GLN A 217 -21.58 -10.60 -7.14
CA GLN A 217 -22.95 -10.11 -7.07
C GLN A 217 -23.31 -9.66 -5.64
N GLU A 218 -23.06 -10.52 -4.65
CA GLU A 218 -23.28 -10.20 -3.23
C GLU A 218 -22.49 -8.96 -2.80
N THR A 219 -21.24 -8.84 -3.24
CA THR A 219 -20.40 -7.67 -2.97
C THR A 219 -20.99 -6.40 -3.62
N VAL A 220 -21.47 -6.47 -4.86
CA VAL A 220 -22.09 -5.30 -5.52
C VAL A 220 -23.42 -4.93 -4.87
N ASP A 221 -24.19 -5.89 -4.38
CA ASP A 221 -25.46 -5.65 -3.67
C ASP A 221 -25.22 -5.04 -2.29
N GLU A 222 -24.23 -5.53 -1.53
CA GLU A 222 -23.85 -5.01 -0.22
C GLU A 222 -23.32 -3.57 -0.31
N PHE A 223 -22.42 -3.31 -1.26
CA PHE A 223 -21.77 -2.01 -1.37
C PHE A 223 -22.53 -1.05 -2.31
N GLY A 224 -23.46 -1.53 -3.13
CA GLY A 224 -24.27 -0.78 -4.09
C GLY A 224 -23.50 -0.28 -5.34
N THR A 225 -24.22 0.09 -6.40
CA THR A 225 -23.68 0.80 -7.59
C THR A 225 -23.44 2.28 -7.33
N THR A 226 -24.10 2.85 -6.34
CA THR A 226 -23.94 4.26 -6.02
C THR A 226 -22.73 4.46 -5.12
N SER A 227 -21.65 4.99 -5.71
CA SER A 227 -20.94 6.03 -4.99
C SER A 227 -21.88 7.22 -4.89
N ALA A 228 -22.86 7.16 -3.99
CA ALA A 228 -23.10 8.34 -3.21
C ALA A 228 -21.76 8.59 -2.50
N ALA A 229 -20.87 9.33 -3.19
CA ALA A 229 -19.89 10.12 -2.48
C ALA A 229 -20.70 10.75 -1.36
N PRO A 230 -20.38 10.50 -0.07
CA PRO A 230 -21.17 11.05 1.00
C PRO A 230 -21.32 12.53 0.67
N GLY A 231 -22.56 12.96 0.43
CA GLY A 231 -22.83 14.29 -0.11
C GLY A 231 -22.05 15.28 0.74
N GLY A 232 -21.03 15.92 0.17
CA GLY A 232 -20.10 16.75 0.94
C GLY A 232 -18.63 16.31 0.97
N ALA A 233 -18.16 15.37 0.15
CA ALA A 233 -16.73 15.20 -0.08
C ALA A 233 -16.12 16.51 -0.62
N ARG A 234 -15.50 17.30 0.27
CA ARG A 234 -14.93 18.60 -0.06
C ARG A 234 -13.67 18.41 -0.90
N TYR A 235 -13.44 19.31 -1.86
CA TYR A 235 -12.22 19.26 -2.67
C TYR A 235 -10.97 19.26 -1.76
N ARG A 236 -10.13 18.23 -1.89
CA ARG A 236 -8.91 17.99 -1.09
C ARG A 236 -9.12 17.90 0.43
N SER A 237 -10.30 17.50 0.91
CA SER A 237 -10.42 17.13 2.32
C SER A 237 -9.65 15.85 2.65
N THR A 238 -9.13 15.77 3.87
CA THR A 238 -8.55 14.54 4.40
C THR A 238 -9.63 13.47 4.53
N ALA A 239 -9.50 12.38 3.78
CA ALA A 239 -10.41 11.24 3.92
C ALA A 239 -10.20 10.53 5.27
N LEU A 240 -11.27 10.00 5.86
CA LEU A 240 -11.20 9.20 7.09
C LEU A 240 -10.19 8.05 6.97
N GLY A 241 -10.10 7.43 5.80
CA GLY A 241 -9.12 6.37 5.52
C GLY A 241 -7.66 6.80 5.72
N VAL A 242 -7.33 8.08 5.53
CA VAL A 242 -5.97 8.60 5.82
C VAL A 242 -5.70 8.58 7.33
N ALA A 243 -6.67 9.01 8.14
CA ALA A 243 -6.56 8.97 9.60
C ALA A 243 -6.50 7.53 10.12
N GLN A 244 -7.34 6.64 9.57
CA GLN A 244 -7.29 5.21 9.88
C GLN A 244 -5.92 4.60 9.54
N ASN A 245 -5.36 4.91 8.37
CA ASN A 245 -4.04 4.41 7.99
C ASN A 245 -2.95 4.96 8.92
N ALA A 246 -3.05 6.21 9.36
CA ALA A 246 -2.15 6.78 10.36
C ALA A 246 -2.25 6.04 11.70
N LEU A 247 -3.46 5.68 12.15
CA LEU A 247 -3.68 4.86 13.34
C LEU A 247 -3.02 3.48 13.20
N VAL A 248 -3.23 2.78 12.09
CA VAL A 248 -2.61 1.47 11.85
C VAL A 248 -1.09 1.58 11.92
N ARG A 249 -0.51 2.59 11.25
CA ARG A 249 0.94 2.82 11.28
C ARG A 249 1.44 3.14 12.68
N TYR A 250 0.68 3.92 13.45
CA TYR A 250 1.01 4.19 14.85
C TYR A 250 1.06 2.89 15.66
N LEU A 251 0.01 2.07 15.60
CA LEU A 251 -0.07 0.82 16.36
C LEU A 251 1.11 -0.11 16.04
N LEU A 252 1.30 -0.42 14.76
CA LEU A 252 2.36 -1.33 14.29
C LEU A 252 3.79 -0.76 14.45
N SER A 253 3.93 0.54 14.69
CA SER A 253 5.24 1.16 14.98
C SER A 253 5.58 1.23 16.46
N ASN A 254 4.62 0.96 17.36
CA ASN A 254 4.76 1.15 18.81
C ASN A 254 4.50 -0.14 19.61
N LEU A 255 4.54 -1.31 18.95
CA LEU A 255 4.46 -2.58 19.66
C LEU A 255 5.76 -2.78 20.48
N PRO A 256 5.66 -3.20 21.76
CA PRO A 256 6.78 -3.19 22.69
C PRO A 256 7.72 -4.41 22.53
N TYR A 257 8.09 -4.76 21.30
CA TYR A 257 8.96 -5.91 21.04
C TYR A 257 10.43 -5.59 21.24
N GLU A 258 10.86 -4.41 20.78
CA GLU A 258 12.27 -4.01 20.80
C GLU A 258 12.41 -2.49 20.81
N THR A 259 13.62 -2.03 21.12
CA THR A 259 14.04 -0.65 20.96
C THR A 259 15.36 -0.65 20.21
N PHE A 260 15.48 0.15 19.16
CA PHE A 260 16.72 0.36 18.42
C PHE A 260 16.97 1.85 18.21
N ALA A 261 18.23 2.23 18.06
CA ALA A 261 18.70 3.60 17.88
C ALA A 261 19.23 3.83 16.46
N GLN A 262 19.65 5.07 16.21
CA GLN A 262 20.24 5.46 14.92
C GLN A 262 21.49 4.64 14.58
N ASP A 263 22.29 4.27 15.57
CA ASP A 263 23.51 3.48 15.37
C ASP A 263 23.20 2.04 14.90
N ASP A 264 22.10 1.45 15.38
CA ASP A 264 21.64 0.14 14.92
C ASP A 264 21.21 0.20 13.45
N TRP A 265 20.52 1.27 13.06
CA TRP A 265 20.15 1.50 11.66
C TRP A 265 21.37 1.68 10.75
N GLU A 266 22.36 2.49 11.15
CA GLU A 266 23.58 2.65 10.36
C GLU A 266 24.38 1.34 10.30
N ALA A 267 24.34 0.51 11.35
CA ALA A 267 24.92 -0.83 11.33
C ALA A 267 24.22 -1.75 10.34
N VAL A 268 22.87 -1.77 10.28
CA VAL A 268 22.12 -2.51 9.26
C VAL A 268 22.53 -2.07 7.85
N LYS A 269 22.49 -0.76 7.59
CA LYS A 269 22.81 -0.21 6.28
C LYS A 269 24.23 -0.55 5.83
N ALA A 270 25.21 -0.44 6.72
CA ALA A 270 26.62 -0.67 6.39
C ALA A 270 27.00 -2.15 6.37
N ARG A 271 26.57 -2.93 7.36
CA ARG A 271 27.03 -4.31 7.57
C ARG A 271 26.16 -5.34 6.86
N ASP A 272 24.85 -5.14 6.82
CA ASP A 272 23.91 -6.12 6.25
C ASP A 272 23.76 -5.90 4.74
N PHE A 273 23.76 -4.64 4.30
CA PHE A 273 23.50 -4.27 2.91
C PHE A 273 24.68 -3.61 2.19
N GLY A 274 25.83 -3.47 2.86
CA GLY A 274 27.05 -2.91 2.25
C GLY A 274 26.88 -1.48 1.71
N GLY A 275 25.95 -0.69 2.27
CA GLY A 275 25.61 0.65 1.79
C GLY A 275 24.90 0.68 0.43
N THR A 276 24.33 -0.44 -0.03
CA THR A 276 23.59 -0.53 -1.29
C THR A 276 22.08 -0.56 -1.07
N CYS A 277 21.31 -0.36 -2.14
CA CYS A 277 19.87 -0.57 -2.14
C CYS A 277 19.55 -2.06 -1.96
N ALA A 278 18.79 -2.42 -0.93
CA ALA A 278 18.37 -3.79 -0.63
C ALA A 278 17.66 -4.46 -1.83
N TYR A 279 16.94 -3.69 -2.64
CA TYR A 279 16.20 -4.23 -3.78
C TYR A 279 17.05 -4.36 -5.05
N CYS A 280 17.59 -3.25 -5.57
CA CYS A 280 18.30 -3.27 -6.86
C CYS A 280 19.80 -3.56 -6.73
N GLY A 281 20.36 -3.55 -5.52
CA GLY A 281 21.78 -3.77 -5.25
C GLY A 281 22.72 -2.65 -5.64
N GLU A 282 22.21 -1.55 -6.19
CA GLU A 282 23.05 -0.44 -6.64
C GLU A 282 23.42 0.48 -5.48
N THR A 283 24.66 1.00 -5.50
CA THR A 283 25.13 2.04 -4.58
C THR A 283 24.48 3.37 -4.93
N LYS A 284 23.39 3.70 -4.23
CA LYS A 284 22.59 4.93 -4.42
C LYS A 284 22.31 5.59 -3.08
N LYS A 285 21.84 6.84 -3.11
CA LYS A 285 21.23 7.46 -1.92
C LYS A 285 19.99 6.65 -1.53
N THR A 286 20.02 6.08 -0.33
CA THR A 286 18.94 5.25 0.24
C THR A 286 18.20 6.00 1.35
N THR A 287 16.95 5.61 1.54
CA THR A 287 16.11 5.94 2.70
C THR A 287 15.76 4.64 3.42
N ILE A 288 15.22 4.75 4.64
CA ILE A 288 14.57 3.63 5.30
C ILE A 288 13.33 3.24 4.50
N ASP A 289 13.13 1.95 4.28
CA ASP A 289 11.88 1.35 3.81
C ASP A 289 11.51 0.17 4.69
N HIS A 290 10.22 -0.15 4.74
CA HIS A 290 9.68 -1.30 5.44
C HIS A 290 9.49 -2.45 4.43
N ALA A 291 10.30 -3.50 4.54
CA ALA A 291 10.30 -4.62 3.61
C ALA A 291 8.92 -5.26 3.49
N VAL A 292 8.27 -5.50 4.63
CA VAL A 292 6.84 -5.75 4.76
C VAL A 292 6.15 -4.43 5.12
N PRO A 293 5.20 -3.95 4.30
CA PRO A 293 4.64 -2.62 4.47
C PRO A 293 3.76 -2.51 5.72
N ILE A 294 3.92 -1.41 6.45
CA ILE A 294 3.10 -1.09 7.62
C ILE A 294 1.70 -0.64 7.17
N ASN A 295 0.78 -1.60 7.02
CA ASN A 295 -0.61 -1.38 6.65
C ASN A 295 -1.55 -2.48 7.21
N ARG A 296 -2.86 -2.33 6.99
CA ARG A 296 -3.89 -3.25 7.52
C ARG A 296 -3.89 -4.66 6.89
N ILE A 297 -3.24 -4.84 5.75
CA ILE A 297 -3.26 -6.09 4.97
C ILE A 297 -2.07 -6.95 5.40
N HIS A 298 -0.88 -6.38 5.28
CA HIS A 298 0.42 -7.01 5.48
C HIS A 298 0.95 -6.87 6.91
N LEU A 299 0.35 -6.00 7.74
CA LEU A 299 0.63 -5.90 9.17
C LEU A 299 2.11 -5.77 9.56
N GLY A 300 3.00 -5.34 8.65
CA GLY A 300 4.43 -5.24 8.95
C GLY A 300 4.70 -4.22 10.04
N GLU A 301 5.68 -4.50 10.89
CA GLU A 301 5.99 -3.67 12.05
C GLU A 301 7.19 -2.75 11.82
N HIS A 302 7.30 -1.70 12.63
CA HIS A 302 8.51 -0.89 12.67
C HIS A 302 9.59 -1.56 13.52
N ARG A 303 10.17 -2.65 12.98
CA ARG A 303 11.24 -3.42 13.61
C ARG A 303 12.50 -3.43 12.75
N LEU A 304 13.66 -3.54 13.37
CA LEU A 304 14.96 -3.45 12.71
C LEU A 304 15.11 -4.49 11.59
N GLY A 305 14.63 -5.72 11.79
CA GLY A 305 14.61 -6.77 10.76
C GLY A 305 13.63 -6.53 9.60
N ASN A 306 12.73 -5.56 9.74
CA ASN A 306 11.85 -5.09 8.66
C ASN A 306 12.39 -3.82 7.98
N LEU A 307 13.43 -3.18 8.53
CA LEU A 307 13.98 -1.94 8.00
C LEU A 307 15.12 -2.21 7.03
N VAL A 308 14.94 -1.80 5.78
CA VAL A 308 15.94 -2.00 4.73
C VAL A 308 16.30 -0.70 4.03
N PRO A 309 17.56 -0.53 3.57
CA PRO A 309 17.96 0.65 2.81
C PRO A 309 17.44 0.55 1.37
N ALA A 310 16.55 1.45 0.97
CA ALA A 310 15.98 1.47 -0.37
C ALA A 310 16.27 2.78 -1.10
N CYS A 311 16.69 2.73 -2.36
CA CYS A 311 16.78 3.95 -3.17
C CYS A 311 15.38 4.46 -3.53
N GLY A 312 15.23 5.77 -3.72
CA GLY A 312 13.92 6.40 -3.95
C GLY A 312 13.13 5.82 -5.13
N SER A 313 13.80 5.37 -6.20
CA SER A 313 13.14 4.73 -7.34
C SER A 313 12.60 3.34 -7.03
N CYS A 314 13.28 2.55 -6.19
CA CYS A 314 12.81 1.23 -5.80
C CYS A 314 11.72 1.34 -4.74
N ASN A 315 11.94 2.15 -3.69
CA ASN A 315 10.97 2.40 -2.64
C ASN A 315 9.63 2.88 -3.23
N GLY A 316 9.67 3.88 -4.11
CA GLY A 316 8.45 4.39 -4.78
C GLY A 316 7.77 3.39 -5.72
N ARG A 317 8.49 2.40 -6.28
CA ARG A 317 7.89 1.34 -7.12
C ARG A 317 7.29 0.21 -6.28
N LYS A 318 7.94 -0.18 -5.18
CA LYS A 318 7.42 -1.17 -4.23
C LYS A 318 6.13 -0.66 -3.60
N SER A 319 6.11 0.60 -3.13
CA SER A 319 4.92 1.20 -2.56
C SER A 319 4.35 0.32 -1.43
N ASN A 320 3.10 -0.14 -1.56
CA ASN A 320 2.40 -0.93 -0.56
C ASN A 320 2.50 -2.45 -0.75
N THR A 321 3.35 -2.96 -1.65
CA THR A 321 3.58 -4.41 -1.79
C THR A 321 4.66 -4.88 -0.82
N THR A 322 4.67 -6.19 -0.53
CA THR A 322 5.78 -6.84 0.17
C THR A 322 7.06 -6.82 -0.67
N TYR A 323 8.20 -7.05 -0.03
CA TYR A 323 9.48 -7.18 -0.74
C TYR A 323 9.49 -8.38 -1.69
N THR A 324 8.85 -9.49 -1.32
CA THR A 324 8.74 -10.70 -2.14
C THR A 324 8.00 -10.41 -3.45
N GLU A 325 6.76 -9.91 -3.36
CA GLU A 325 5.95 -9.55 -4.54
C GLU A 325 6.67 -8.52 -5.43
N PHE A 326 7.33 -7.54 -4.79
CA PHE A 326 8.07 -6.52 -5.51
C PHE A 326 9.27 -7.10 -6.25
N LEU A 327 10.09 -7.93 -5.61
CA LEU A 327 11.31 -8.49 -6.21
C LEU A 327 10.98 -9.50 -7.32
N GLU A 328 9.95 -10.32 -7.16
CA GLU A 328 9.45 -11.21 -8.20
C GLU A 328 9.02 -10.43 -9.44
N THR A 329 8.30 -9.32 -9.24
CA THR A 329 7.89 -8.45 -10.35
C THR A 329 9.06 -7.66 -10.94
N PHE A 330 9.94 -7.12 -10.11
CA PHE A 330 11.05 -6.26 -10.51
C PHE A 330 12.10 -7.03 -11.31
N TYR A 331 12.34 -8.30 -10.95
CA TYR A 331 13.25 -9.22 -11.62
C TYR A 331 12.50 -10.32 -12.38
N ALA A 332 11.31 -10.03 -12.94
CA ALA A 332 10.54 -11.03 -13.69
C ALA A 332 11.31 -11.66 -14.87
N ALA A 333 12.26 -10.94 -15.46
CA ALA A 333 13.16 -11.44 -16.52
C ALA A 333 14.38 -12.20 -15.99
N ASP A 334 14.63 -12.17 -14.69
CA ASP A 334 15.74 -12.83 -14.00
C ASP A 334 15.30 -13.40 -12.63
N PRO A 335 14.56 -14.53 -12.62
CA PRO A 335 14.04 -15.11 -11.39
C PRO A 335 15.13 -15.59 -10.41
N GLU A 336 16.35 -15.83 -10.88
CA GLU A 336 17.49 -16.18 -10.01
C GLU A 336 17.94 -14.97 -9.20
N GLN A 337 18.06 -13.81 -9.85
CA GLN A 337 18.34 -12.55 -9.18
C GLN A 337 17.22 -12.17 -8.19
N ALA A 338 15.96 -12.44 -8.51
CA ALA A 338 14.83 -12.27 -7.58
C ALA A 338 15.03 -13.12 -6.30
N ARG A 339 15.24 -14.44 -6.46
CA ARG A 339 15.44 -15.37 -5.35
C ARG A 339 16.64 -15.01 -4.48
N MET A 340 17.75 -14.58 -5.09
CA MET A 340 18.93 -14.16 -4.33
C MET A 340 18.62 -12.96 -3.44
N ARG A 341 17.93 -11.94 -3.97
CA ARG A 341 17.56 -10.74 -3.20
C ARG A 341 16.55 -11.04 -2.11
N ILE A 342 15.56 -11.89 -2.40
CA ILE A 342 14.59 -12.35 -1.40
C ILE A 342 15.36 -13.05 -0.27
N GLY A 343 16.26 -13.96 -0.58
CA GLY A 343 17.10 -14.65 0.41
C GLY A 343 18.00 -13.71 1.23
N ASP A 344 18.54 -12.65 0.63
CA ASP A 344 19.30 -11.61 1.36
C ASP A 344 18.41 -10.92 2.42
N LEU A 345 17.18 -10.56 2.04
CA LEU A 345 16.20 -9.93 2.94
C LEU A 345 15.69 -10.91 4.01
N ASP A 346 15.45 -12.18 3.67
CA ASP A 346 15.07 -13.22 4.63
C ASP A 346 16.18 -13.44 5.66
N THR A 347 17.44 -13.46 5.21
CA THR A 347 18.61 -13.58 6.09
C THR A 347 18.73 -12.40 7.03
N HIS A 348 18.47 -11.18 6.54
CA HIS A 348 18.42 -9.99 7.38
C HIS A 348 17.28 -10.04 8.40
N ALA A 349 16.06 -10.39 7.99
CA ALA A 349 14.93 -10.54 8.90
C ALA A 349 15.21 -11.57 10.00
N ALA A 350 15.72 -12.75 9.63
CA ALA A 350 16.09 -13.81 10.58
C ALA A 350 17.23 -13.39 11.52
N LYS A 351 18.22 -12.63 11.04
CA LYS A 351 19.32 -12.10 11.87
C LYS A 351 18.82 -11.19 13.00
N HIS A 352 17.72 -10.48 12.78
CA HIS A 352 17.13 -9.55 13.75
C HIS A 352 15.87 -10.11 14.41
N ASP A 353 15.71 -11.45 14.41
CA ASP A 353 14.57 -12.15 15.00
C ASP A 353 13.21 -11.54 14.60
N TYR A 354 13.08 -11.19 13.32
CA TYR A 354 11.87 -10.60 12.75
C TYR A 354 11.11 -11.65 11.93
N GLN A 355 9.87 -11.89 12.34
CA GLN A 355 8.86 -12.62 11.59
C GLN A 355 7.63 -11.70 11.52
N PRO A 356 7.11 -11.39 10.32
CA PRO A 356 5.95 -10.51 10.18
C PRO A 356 4.74 -11.03 10.94
N ILE A 357 3.92 -10.11 11.47
CA ILE A 357 2.69 -10.49 12.17
C ILE A 357 1.63 -11.16 11.26
N GLU A 358 1.81 -11.15 9.94
CA GLU A 358 0.88 -11.70 8.94
C GLU A 358 0.31 -13.07 9.32
N ASP A 359 1.08 -13.90 10.04
CA ASP A 359 0.73 -15.27 10.42
C ASP A 359 0.03 -15.43 11.79
N HIS A 360 -0.20 -14.35 12.55
CA HIS A 360 -0.86 -14.43 13.85
C HIS A 360 -2.39 -14.30 13.75
N GLU A 361 -3.08 -15.41 13.99
CA GLU A 361 -4.54 -15.45 14.18
C GLU A 361 -4.94 -14.49 15.31
N GLY A 362 -5.59 -13.38 14.95
CA GLY A 362 -6.19 -12.43 15.91
C GLY A 362 -5.78 -10.97 15.78
N VAL A 363 -4.63 -10.64 15.17
CA VAL A 363 -4.19 -9.22 15.10
C VAL A 363 -5.01 -8.41 14.10
N ARG A 364 -5.33 -8.98 12.94
CA ARG A 364 -6.12 -8.29 11.91
C ARG A 364 -7.50 -7.84 12.44
N PRO A 365 -8.30 -8.70 13.11
CA PRO A 365 -9.54 -8.27 13.76
C PRO A 365 -9.37 -7.07 14.71
N ILE A 366 -8.32 -7.07 15.54
CA ILE A 366 -8.03 -5.97 16.47
C ILE A 366 -7.75 -4.65 15.71
N ILE A 367 -6.97 -4.72 14.64
CA ILE A 367 -6.68 -3.56 13.79
C ILE A 367 -7.95 -3.03 13.11
N GLU A 368 -8.82 -3.91 12.62
CA GLU A 368 -10.10 -3.52 12.02
C GLU A 368 -11.05 -2.91 13.05
N GLU A 369 -11.14 -3.47 14.26
CA GLU A 369 -11.89 -2.92 15.38
C GLU A 369 -11.41 -1.51 15.74
N ALA A 370 -10.09 -1.30 15.85
CA ALA A 370 -9.53 0.02 16.12
C ALA A 370 -9.87 1.05 15.04
N ARG A 371 -9.89 0.64 13.76
CA ARG A 371 -10.28 1.50 12.64
C ARG A 371 -11.77 1.83 12.65
N ALA A 372 -12.63 0.88 13.03
CA ALA A 372 -14.07 1.10 13.20
C ALA A 372 -14.33 2.10 14.33
N LYS A 373 -13.71 1.91 15.50
CA LYS A 373 -13.79 2.86 16.62
C LYS A 373 -13.36 4.28 16.24
N LEU A 374 -12.30 4.42 15.44
CA LEU A 374 -11.89 5.74 14.94
C LEU A 374 -12.97 6.38 14.05
N ALA A 375 -13.65 5.58 13.23
CA ALA A 375 -14.75 6.06 12.39
C ALA A 375 -15.94 6.54 13.22
N GLU A 376 -16.33 5.78 14.25
CA GLU A 376 -17.39 6.14 15.19
C GLU A 376 -17.08 7.46 15.91
N VAL A 377 -15.87 7.59 16.45
CA VAL A 377 -15.40 8.81 17.12
C VAL A 377 -15.41 9.99 16.16
N ALA A 378 -14.93 9.80 14.92
CA ALA A 378 -14.94 10.86 13.92
C ALA A 378 -16.37 11.33 13.61
N SER A 379 -17.31 10.40 13.42
CA SER A 379 -18.73 10.72 13.18
C SER A 379 -19.33 11.50 14.36
N LEU A 380 -19.19 10.96 15.58
CA LEU A 380 -19.73 11.55 16.80
C LEU A 380 -19.28 13.02 16.98
N TYR A 381 -18.00 13.30 16.78
CA TYR A 381 -17.49 14.65 16.98
C TYR A 381 -17.83 15.59 15.82
N LEU A 382 -17.97 15.08 14.59
CA LEU A 382 -18.50 15.89 13.48
C LEU A 382 -19.93 16.32 13.76
N ASP A 383 -20.78 15.40 14.24
CA ASP A 383 -22.18 15.69 14.59
C ASP A 383 -22.26 16.72 15.72
N ARG A 384 -21.50 16.53 16.80
CA ARG A 384 -21.41 17.51 17.91
C ARG A 384 -20.95 18.89 17.46
N ILE A 385 -19.94 18.95 16.58
CA ILE A 385 -19.48 20.23 16.02
C ILE A 385 -20.60 20.88 15.19
N ASN A 386 -21.31 20.12 14.37
CA ASN A 386 -22.40 20.63 13.55
C ASN A 386 -23.57 21.13 14.40
N GLU A 387 -23.96 20.41 15.44
CA GLU A 387 -24.98 20.81 16.42
C GLU A 387 -24.61 22.13 17.08
N GLN A 388 -23.37 22.26 17.57
CA GLN A 388 -22.88 23.48 18.20
C GLN A 388 -22.90 24.67 17.24
N LEU A 389 -22.49 24.47 15.98
CA LEU A 389 -22.52 25.51 14.95
C LEU A 389 -23.94 25.89 14.54
N ALA A 390 -24.89 24.95 14.54
CA ALA A 390 -26.29 25.22 14.24
C ALA A 390 -26.94 26.09 15.34
N GLN A 391 -26.66 25.81 16.62
CA GLN A 391 -27.14 26.63 17.74
C GLN A 391 -26.66 28.08 17.64
N GLN A 392 -25.42 28.30 17.22
CA GLN A 392 -24.85 29.64 17.05
C GLN A 392 -25.42 30.43 15.87
N ARG A 393 -25.99 29.75 14.86
CA ARG A 393 -26.60 30.38 13.68
C ARG A 393 -28.07 30.70 13.85
N GLY A 394 -28.72 30.10 14.85
CA GLY A 394 -30.12 30.31 15.20
C GLY A 394 -30.35 31.34 16.32
N CYS A 395 -29.32 32.08 16.73
CA CYS A 395 -29.36 33.16 17.72
C CYS A 395 -29.09 34.52 17.06
#